data_AF-A0A2V5LPV2-F1
#
_entry.id   AF-A0A2V5LPV2-F1
#
_cell.length_a   1.000
_cell.length_b   1.000
_cell.length_c   1.000
_cell.angle_alpha   90.00
_cell.angle_beta   90.00
_cell.angle_gamma   90.00
#
_symmetry.space_group_name_H-M   'P 1'
#
loop_
_entity.id
_entity.type
_entity.pdbx_description
1 polymer ?
#
loop_
_entity_poly.entity_id
_entity_poly.type
_entity_poly.pdbx_seq_one_letter_code
_entity_poly.pdbx_strand_id
1 'polypeptide(L)' 'MRLILFLSLPLYVLDQLTKQLVLRFITPYEPRIIVPDFFTLVDVTNTGAAFGSFKG' A
#
# COMPACT_ATOMS: atom_id res chain seq x y z
N MET A 1 18.53 -17.55 -7.74
CA MET A 1 17.16 -17.33 -8.25
C MET A 1 16.08 -17.99 -7.39
N ARG A 2 16.19 -19.28 -7.01
CA ARG A 2 15.15 -19.97 -6.21
C ARG A 2 14.78 -19.27 -4.90
N LEU A 3 15.76 -18.81 -4.13
CA LEU A 3 15.53 -18.08 -2.88
C LEU A 3 14.82 -16.73 -3.11
N ILE A 4 15.22 -16.01 -4.16
CA ILE A 4 14.62 -14.72 -4.52
C ILE A 4 13.14 -14.92 -4.83
N LEU A 5 12.80 -15.88 -5.70
CA LEU A 5 11.41 -16.18 -6.05
C LEU A 5 10.60 -16.69 -4.86
N PHE A 6 11.18 -17.57 -4.05
CA PHE A 6 10.52 -18.12 -2.88
C PHE A 6 10.19 -17.04 -1.84
N LEU A 7 11.02 -16.01 -1.71
CA LEU A 7 10.77 -14.91 -0.79
C LEU A 7 9.91 -13.81 -1.43
N SER A 8 10.18 -13.44 -2.68
CA SER A 8 9.53 -12.30 -3.34
C SER A 8 8.10 -12.61 -3.74
N LEU A 9 7.79 -13.83 -4.18
CA LEU A 9 6.43 -14.16 -4.64
C LEU A 9 5.41 -14.10 -3.49
N PRO A 10 5.63 -14.71 -2.32
CA PRO A 10 4.70 -14.58 -1.20
C PRO A 10 4.56 -13.13 -0.73
N LEU A 11 5.66 -12.37 -0.67
CA LEU A 11 5.61 -10.95 -0.28
C LEU A 11 4.84 -10.11 -1.29
N TYR A 12 5.02 -10.36 -2.59
CA TYR A 12 4.27 -9.71 -3.65
C TYR A 12 2.77 -10.04 -3.55
N VAL A 13 2.42 -11.31 -3.34
CA VAL A 13 1.02 -11.73 -3.14
C VAL A 13 0.41 -11.04 -1.91
N LEU A 14 1.15 -10.97 -0.81
CA LEU A 14 0.70 -10.31 0.42
C LEU A 14 0.52 -8.79 0.21
N ASP A 15 1.43 -8.14 -0.50
CA ASP A 15 1.33 -6.73 -0.88
C ASP A 15 0.08 -6.45 -1.73
N GLN A 16 -0.17 -7.24 -2.77
CA GLN A 16 -1.34 -7.06 -3.62
C GLN A 16 -2.64 -7.34 -2.85
N LEU A 17 -2.66 -8.38 -2.02
CA LEU A 17 -3.83 -8.73 -1.22
C LEU A 17 -4.17 -7.63 -0.21
N THR A 18 -3.18 -7.09 0.50
CA THR A 18 -3.41 -6.00 1.46
C THR A 18 -3.91 -4.73 0.78
N LYS A 19 -3.38 -4.36 -0.40
CA LYS A 19 -3.91 -3.25 -1.21
C LYS A 19 -5.36 -3.46 -1.64
N GLN A 20 -5.72 -4.67 -2.08
CA GLN A 20 -7.10 -4.99 -2.44
C GLN A 20 -8.06 -4.89 -1.24
N LEU A 21 -7.60 -5.29 -0.05
CA LEU A 21 -8.37 -5.10 1.18
C LEU A 21 -8.57 -3.61 1.50
N VAL A 22 -7.54 -2.77 1.34
CA VAL A 22 -7.67 -1.32 1.53
C VAL A 22 -8.71 -0.74 0.58
N LEU A 23 -8.59 -1.01 -0.72
CA LEU A 23 -9.54 -0.52 -1.74
C LEU A 23 -10.99 -0.97 -1.50
N ARG A 24 -11.19 -2.12 -0.84
CA ARG A 24 -12.53 -2.67 -0.58
C ARG A 24 -13.14 -2.16 0.73
N PHE A 25 -12.33 -1.86 1.74
CA PHE A 25 -12.79 -1.69 3.12
C PHE A 25 -12.43 -0.35 3.77
N ILE A 26 -11.63 0.50 3.12
CA ILE A 26 -11.22 1.80 3.62
C ILE A 26 -11.75 2.86 2.67
N THR A 27 -12.53 3.82 3.18
CA THR A 27 -13.00 4.94 2.37
C THR A 27 -11.80 5.79 1.93
N PRO A 28 -11.71 6.19 0.66
CA PRO A 28 -10.64 7.05 0.16
C PRO A 28 -10.48 8.32 1.00
N TYR A 29 -9.23 8.62 1.38
CA TYR A 29 -8.84 9.80 2.18
C TYR A 29 -9.42 9.88 3.60
N GLU A 30 -10.16 8.86 4.05
CA GLU A 30 -10.71 8.81 5.39
C GLU A 30 -9.76 8.02 6.33
N PRO A 31 -9.33 8.60 7.46
CA PRO A 31 -8.45 7.92 8.39
C PRO A 31 -9.18 6.83 9.18
N ARG A 32 -8.78 5.57 8.99
CA ARG A 32 -9.16 4.47 9.89
C ARG A 32 -8.09 4.30 10.98
N ILE A 33 -8.38 4.84 12.16
CA ILE A 33 -7.49 4.76 13.33
C ILE A 33 -7.39 3.30 13.79
N ILE A 34 -6.16 2.78 13.86
CA ILE A 34 -5.88 1.43 14.36
C ILE A 34 -5.24 1.51 15.75
N VAL A 35 -4.28 2.42 15.93
CA VAL A 35 -3.72 2.79 17.23
C VAL A 35 -3.87 4.30 17.37
N PRO A 36 -4.69 4.79 18.34
CA PRO A 36 -4.87 6.22 18.57
C PRO A 36 -3.53 6.94 18.68
N ASP A 37 -3.46 8.12 18.04
CA ASP A 37 -2.31 9.02 18.06
C ASP A 37 -0.99 8.45 17.49
N PHE A 38 -1.00 7.26 16.88
CA PHE A 38 0.21 6.61 16.37
C PHE A 38 0.03 5.99 14.97
N PHE A 39 -1.01 5.18 14.75
CA PHE A 39 -1.14 4.39 13.53
C PHE A 39 -2.56 4.40 12.97
N THR A 40 -2.64 4.82 11.70
CA THR A 40 -3.89 4.98 10.95
C THR A 40 -3.70 4.42 9.55
N LEU A 41 -4.70 3.72 9.05
CA LEU A 41 -4.77 3.32 7.64
C LEU A 41 -5.57 4.38 6.87
N VAL A 42 -5.01 4.83 5.76
CA VAL A 42 -5.67 5.77 4.84
C VAL A 42 -5.48 5.23 3.43
N ASP A 43 -6.56 5.17 2.66
CA ASP A 43 -6.45 4.88 1.23
C ASP A 43 -6.03 6.15 0.47
N VAL A 44 -4.81 6.13 -0.06
CA VAL A 44 -4.20 7.22 -0.83
C VAL A 44 -3.44 6.61 -2.02
N THR A 45 -3.68 7.15 -3.21
CA THR A 45 -2.95 6.76 -4.43
C THR A 45 -1.77 7.71 -4.69
N ASN A 46 -0.55 7.18 -4.76
CA ASN A 46 0.65 7.96 -5.08
C ASN A 46 0.91 7.98 -6.58
N THR A 47 0.74 9.15 -7.23
CA THR A 47 1.05 9.36 -8.66
C THR A 47 2.51 9.75 -8.93
N GLY A 48 3.42 9.51 -7.99
CA GLY A 48 4.83 9.93 -8.08
C GLY A 48 5.05 11.41 -7.76
N ALA A 49 4.14 12.06 -7.03
CA ALA A 49 4.20 13.50 -6.76
C ALA A 49 5.47 13.93 -6.01
N ALA A 50 6.02 13.07 -5.15
CA ALA A 50 7.26 13.36 -4.41
C ALA A 50 8.50 13.54 -5.32
N PHE A 51 8.49 12.99 -6.54
CA PHE A 51 9.57 13.12 -7.54
C PHE A 51 9.05 13.72 -8.85
N GLY A 52 8.06 14.61 -8.75
CA GLY A 52 7.22 15.11 -9.85
C GLY A 52 7.93 15.78 -11.05
N SER A 53 9.25 15.94 -11.04
CA SER A 53 10.02 16.40 -12.22
C SER A 53 10.12 15.37 -13.36
N PHE A 54 9.65 14.13 -13.18
CA PHE A 54 9.66 13.09 -14.22
C PHE A 54 8.26 12.64 -14.68
N LYS A 55 7.25 13.50 -14.51
CA LYS A 55 5.99 13.31 -15.25
C LYS A 55 6.19 13.80 -16.69
N GLY A 56 6.58 12.87 -17.57
CA GLY A 56 6.46 13.03 -19.01
C GLY A 56 5.01 12.87 -19.47
#